data_AF-M5BNB8-F1
#
_entry.id   AF-M5BNB8-F1
#
_cell.length_a   1.000
_cell.length_b   1.000
_cell.length_c   1.000
_cell.angle_alpha   90.00
_cell.angle_beta   90.00
_cell.angle_gamma   90.00
#
_symmetry.space_group_name_H-M   'P 1'
#
loop_
_entity.id
_entity.type
_entity.pdbx_description
1 polymer ?
#
loop_
_entity_poly.entity_id
_entity_poly.type
_entity_poly.pdbx_seq_one_letter_code
_entity_poly.pdbx_strand_id
1 'polypeptide(L)'
;MTTNLTSQAATMQLNGVPNEIVNNLNPLSLVIMIPIMERLIYPGLRRAKINFTPIKRITFGFFLASLAMVYTTVIQYFIYKKGPCGRFASTCETAAPINVWLQAPSYVIIGLSEIFASITGLEYAFTKAPERMKSVVTSIYLFMSALASAIEFGLVGVSADPYLMWMYAGVGITSFLAGIAFWFTFRSLDAEEDDLNIIGATGRSGFKDEQ
;
A
#
# COMPACT_ATOMS: atom_id res chain seq x y z
N MET A 1 1.67 -4.66 -7.68
CA MET A 1 1.81 -3.19 -7.49
C MET A 1 3.23 -2.67 -7.73
N THR A 2 4.26 -3.10 -7.00
CA THR A 2 5.65 -2.59 -7.16
C THR A 2 6.28 -2.96 -8.51
N THR A 3 5.79 -4.01 -9.15
CA THR A 3 6.24 -4.48 -10.47
C THR A 3 6.13 -3.39 -11.53
N ASN A 4 5.07 -2.59 -11.53
CA ASN A 4 4.93 -1.51 -12.51
C ASN A 4 5.97 -0.40 -12.28
N LEU A 5 6.30 -0.08 -11.02
CA LEU A 5 7.36 0.89 -10.72
C LEU A 5 8.72 0.41 -11.27
N THR A 6 8.97 -0.91 -11.31
CA THR A 6 10.18 -1.43 -11.96
C THR A 6 10.17 -1.20 -13.48
N SER A 7 9.02 -1.33 -14.14
CA SER A 7 8.85 -0.98 -15.56
C SER A 7 9.09 0.50 -15.81
N GLN A 8 8.65 1.37 -14.90
CA GLN A 8 8.96 2.80 -14.95
C GLN A 8 10.46 3.08 -14.75
N ALA A 9 11.11 2.41 -13.79
CA ALA A 9 12.54 2.57 -13.51
C ALA A 9 13.42 2.16 -14.70
N ALA A 10 13.00 1.14 -15.45
CA ALA A 10 13.70 0.69 -16.65
C ALA A 10 13.81 1.75 -17.76
N THR A 11 12.96 2.78 -17.74
CA THR A 11 12.99 3.90 -18.69
C THR A 11 13.81 5.11 -18.21
N MET A 12 14.41 5.03 -17.01
CA MET A 12 15.19 6.08 -16.37
C MET A 12 16.70 5.84 -16.43
N GLN A 13 17.50 6.88 -16.18
CA GLN A 13 18.94 6.74 -16.03
C GLN A 13 19.29 6.10 -14.69
N LEU A 14 19.91 4.93 -14.78
CA LEU A 14 20.23 4.06 -13.66
C LEU A 14 21.53 4.42 -12.92
N ASN A 15 22.34 5.35 -13.45
CA ASN A 15 23.56 5.88 -12.79
C ASN A 15 24.41 4.83 -12.03
N GLY A 16 24.62 3.66 -12.64
CA GLY A 16 25.43 2.57 -12.08
C GLY A 16 24.71 1.58 -11.16
N VAL A 17 23.39 1.73 -10.95
CA VAL A 17 22.57 0.91 -10.06
C VAL A 17 21.71 -0.07 -10.87
N PRO A 18 21.74 -1.39 -10.62
CA PRO A 18 20.83 -2.34 -11.27
C PRO A 18 19.36 -2.05 -10.95
N ASN A 19 18.46 -2.30 -11.92
CA ASN A 19 17.00 -2.22 -11.72
C ASN A 19 16.52 -3.10 -10.53
N GLU A 20 17.24 -4.18 -10.22
CA GLU A 20 16.95 -5.06 -9.10
C GLU A 20 17.04 -4.35 -7.73
N ILE A 21 17.96 -3.39 -7.58
CA ILE A 21 18.08 -2.61 -6.35
C ILE A 21 16.85 -1.72 -6.16
N VAL A 22 16.25 -1.24 -7.24
CA VAL A 22 15.05 -0.40 -7.21
C VAL A 22 13.85 -1.20 -6.68
N ASN A 23 13.70 -2.48 -7.06
CA ASN A 23 12.64 -3.33 -6.52
C ASN A 23 12.83 -3.60 -5.01
N ASN A 24 14.09 -3.77 -4.58
CA ASN A 24 14.43 -3.97 -3.17
C ASN A 24 14.23 -2.72 -2.29
N LEU A 25 13.94 -1.54 -2.87
CA LEU A 25 13.63 -0.35 -2.09
C LEU A 25 12.34 -0.48 -1.28
N ASN A 26 11.34 -1.26 -1.72
CA ASN A 26 10.11 -1.47 -0.96
C ASN A 26 10.37 -2.22 0.37
N PRO A 27 10.92 -3.45 0.37
CA PRO A 27 11.23 -4.15 1.62
C PRO A 27 12.26 -3.40 2.48
N LEU A 28 13.24 -2.72 1.87
CA LEU A 28 14.17 -1.87 2.61
C LEU A 28 13.45 -0.73 3.34
N SER A 29 12.52 -0.06 2.66
CA SER A 29 11.67 0.99 3.24
C SER A 29 10.87 0.45 4.42
N LEU A 30 10.28 -0.75 4.32
CA LEU A 30 9.55 -1.38 5.42
C LEU A 30 10.45 -1.64 6.63
N VAL A 31 11.63 -2.24 6.42
CA VAL A 31 12.59 -2.54 7.50
C VAL A 31 13.02 -1.27 8.24
N ILE A 32 13.14 -0.15 7.54
CA ILE A 32 13.50 1.15 8.14
C ILE A 32 12.29 1.83 8.79
N MET A 33 11.11 1.77 8.17
CA MET A 33 9.92 2.51 8.61
C MET A 33 9.19 1.84 9.77
N ILE A 34 9.18 0.51 9.87
CA ILE A 34 8.57 -0.22 10.99
C ILE A 34 9.12 0.25 12.35
N PRO A 35 10.44 0.25 12.61
CA PRO A 35 10.95 0.69 13.91
C PRO A 35 10.69 2.19 14.16
N ILE A 36 10.64 3.02 13.12
CA ILE A 36 10.27 4.44 13.23
C ILE A 36 8.80 4.58 13.67
N MET A 37 7.90 3.80 13.08
CA MET A 37 6.49 3.78 13.44
C MET A 37 6.29 3.36 14.89
N GLU A 38 6.93 2.25 15.30
CA GLU A 38 6.81 1.69 16.65
C GLU A 38 7.44 2.56 17.72
N ARG A 39 8.62 3.15 17.45
CA ARG A 39 9.38 3.87 18.47
C ARG A 39 9.11 5.38 18.51
N LEU A 40 8.61 5.97 17.42
CA LEU A 40 8.44 7.42 17.33
C LEU A 40 6.99 7.82 17.12
N ILE A 41 6.33 7.27 16.09
CA ILE A 41 4.99 7.73 15.68
C ILE A 41 3.92 7.28 16.67
N TYR A 42 3.80 5.98 16.96
CA TYR A 42 2.80 5.48 17.92
C TYR A 42 2.95 6.04 19.34
N PRO A 43 4.16 6.13 19.94
CA PRO A 43 4.31 6.77 21.24
C PRO A 43 4.08 8.29 21.19
N GLY A 44 4.44 8.96 20.09
CA GLY A 44 4.11 10.38 19.89
C GLY A 44 2.61 10.63 19.87
N LEU A 45 1.87 9.77 19.17
CA LEU A 45 0.41 9.85 19.06
C LEU A 45 -0.28 9.54 20.40
N ARG A 46 0.27 8.59 21.17
CA ARG A 46 -0.16 8.29 22.54
C ARG A 46 0.09 9.47 23.48
N ARG A 47 1.22 10.18 23.35
CA ARG A 47 1.50 11.41 24.11
C ARG A 47 0.54 12.54 23.75
N ALA A 48 0.13 12.62 22.49
CA ALA A 48 -0.87 13.59 22.02
C ALA A 48 -2.32 13.23 22.43
N LYS A 49 -2.55 12.11 23.13
CA LYS A 49 -3.89 11.58 23.49
C LYS A 49 -4.84 11.43 22.29
N ILE A 50 -4.29 11.20 21.10
CA ILE A 50 -5.09 10.94 19.90
C ILE A 50 -5.31 9.43 19.80
N ASN A 51 -6.57 9.00 19.95
CA ASN A 51 -6.98 7.62 19.76
C ASN A 51 -6.98 7.29 18.26
N PHE A 52 -5.84 6.80 17.78
CA PHE A 52 -5.69 6.36 16.41
C PHE A 52 -6.10 4.90 16.28
N THR A 53 -7.41 4.72 16.16
CA THR A 53 -8.07 3.44 15.97
C THR A 53 -7.57 2.71 14.72
N PRO A 54 -7.44 1.37 14.74
CA PRO A 54 -7.11 0.54 13.58
C PRO A 54 -7.84 0.93 12.29
N ILE A 55 -9.15 1.22 12.35
CA ILE A 55 -9.94 1.60 11.17
C ILE A 55 -9.49 2.95 10.59
N LYS A 56 -9.18 3.94 11.45
CA LYS A 56 -8.60 5.23 11.02
C LYS A 56 -7.21 5.03 10.39
N ARG A 57 -6.40 4.10 10.92
CA ARG A 57 -5.08 3.77 10.34
C ARG A 57 -5.21 3.21 8.94
N ILE A 58 -6.09 2.22 8.75
CA ILE A 58 -6.31 1.58 7.45
C ILE A 58 -6.78 2.62 6.43
N THR A 59 -7.71 3.48 6.83
CA THR A 59 -8.19 4.59 5.99
C THR A 59 -7.05 5.54 5.59
N PHE A 60 -6.18 5.91 6.54
CA PHE A 60 -5.00 6.72 6.27
C PHE A 60 -4.02 6.02 5.31
N GLY A 61 -3.85 4.69 5.43
CA GLY A 61 -3.08 3.89 4.49
C GLY A 61 -3.58 4.01 3.05
N PHE A 62 -4.88 3.90 2.80
CA PHE A 62 -5.45 4.09 1.46
C PHE A 62 -5.18 5.48 0.87
N PHE A 63 -5.22 6.53 1.69
CA PHE A 63 -4.88 7.88 1.23
C PHE A 63 -3.39 8.03 0.91
N LEU A 64 -2.51 7.40 1.69
CA LEU A 64 -1.08 7.35 1.37
C LEU A 64 -0.80 6.56 0.08
N ALA A 65 -1.49 5.44 -0.15
CA ALA A 65 -1.40 4.70 -1.42
C ALA A 65 -1.77 5.60 -2.61
N SER A 66 -2.89 6.33 -2.49
CA SER A 66 -3.32 7.28 -3.52
C SER A 66 -2.27 8.36 -3.77
N LEU A 67 -1.71 8.96 -2.70
CA LEU A 67 -0.66 9.98 -2.80
C LEU A 67 0.60 9.45 -3.50
N ALA A 68 1.01 8.22 -3.19
CA ALA A 68 2.16 7.60 -3.84
C ALA A 68 1.93 7.38 -5.34
N MET A 69 0.72 6.97 -5.72
CA MET A 69 0.34 6.76 -7.13
C MET A 69 0.25 8.08 -7.88
N VAL A 70 -0.27 9.15 -7.25
CA VAL A 70 -0.26 10.51 -7.82
C VAL A 70 1.17 10.98 -8.07
N TYR A 71 2.06 10.84 -7.09
CA TYR A 71 3.47 11.19 -7.26
C TYR A 71 4.12 10.39 -8.40
N THR A 72 3.88 9.08 -8.45
CA THR A 72 4.40 8.18 -9.50
C THR A 72 3.88 8.58 -10.89
N THR A 73 2.61 9.01 -10.98
CA THR A 73 2.00 9.53 -12.22
C THR A 73 2.68 10.82 -12.69
N VAL A 74 2.98 11.74 -11.76
CA VAL A 74 3.69 12.99 -12.07
C VAL A 74 5.09 12.70 -12.58
N ILE A 75 5.81 11.76 -11.97
CA ILE A 75 7.11 11.32 -12.45
C ILE A 75 6.99 10.73 -13.87
N GLN A 76 6.01 9.86 -14.13
CA GLN A 76 5.77 9.30 -15.47
C GLN A 76 5.52 10.40 -16.51
N TYR A 77 4.75 11.44 -16.14
CA TYR A 77 4.52 12.58 -17.02
C TYR A 77 5.81 13.32 -17.38
N PHE A 78 6.70 13.53 -16.40
CA PHE A 78 8.00 14.14 -16.66
C PHE A 78 8.91 13.27 -17.53
N ILE A 79 8.87 11.94 -17.36
CA ILE A 79 9.59 10.99 -18.24
C ILE A 79 9.12 11.16 -19.68
N TYR A 80 7.81 11.15 -19.95
CA TYR A 80 7.31 11.30 -21.31
C TYR A 80 7.56 12.69 -21.91
N LYS A 81 7.63 13.74 -21.08
CA LYS A 81 7.86 15.12 -21.57
C LYS A 81 9.34 15.40 -21.86
N LYS A 82 10.26 14.85 -21.07
CA LYS A 82 11.71 15.08 -21.21
C LYS A 82 12.43 13.96 -21.96
N GLY A 83 11.79 12.81 -22.13
CA GLY A 83 12.35 11.67 -22.84
C GLY A 83 12.40 11.91 -24.36
N PRO A 84 13.48 11.49 -25.04
CA PRO A 84 13.65 11.68 -26.49
C PRO A 84 12.58 10.94 -27.31
N CYS A 85 12.03 9.84 -26.78
CA CYS A 85 10.99 9.03 -27.44
C CYS A 85 9.55 9.33 -26.98
N GLY A 86 9.35 10.40 -26.21
CA GLY A 86 8.02 10.85 -25.82
C GLY A 86 7.21 9.79 -25.07
N ARG A 87 6.05 9.41 -25.61
CA ARG A 87 5.10 8.45 -25.02
C ARG A 87 5.47 6.96 -25.21
N PHE A 88 6.52 6.66 -25.98
CA PHE A 88 7.03 5.31 -26.23
C PHE A 88 8.42 5.16 -25.60
N ALA A 89 8.51 5.42 -24.30
CA ALA A 89 9.78 5.39 -23.57
C ALA A 89 10.34 3.97 -23.42
N SER A 90 9.49 2.93 -23.46
CA SER A 90 9.87 1.52 -23.30
C SER A 90 10.57 0.92 -24.52
N THR A 91 10.33 1.45 -25.73
CA THR A 91 10.97 0.99 -26.99
C THR A 91 12.15 1.86 -27.41
N CYS A 92 12.51 2.84 -26.59
CA CYS A 92 13.59 3.77 -26.86
C CYS A 92 14.93 3.20 -26.42
N GLU A 93 15.94 3.20 -27.30
CA GLU A 93 17.32 2.85 -26.90
C GLU A 93 17.95 3.89 -25.96
N THR A 94 17.40 5.11 -25.90
CA THR A 94 17.91 6.20 -25.06
C THR A 94 16.99 6.47 -23.87
N ALA A 95 17.52 6.21 -22.67
CA ALA A 95 16.81 6.47 -21.42
C ALA A 95 16.54 7.98 -21.22
N ALA A 96 15.40 8.31 -20.59
CA ALA A 96 15.11 9.69 -20.25
C ALA A 96 16.15 10.22 -19.24
N PRO A 97 16.57 11.50 -19.32
CA PRO A 97 17.55 12.10 -18.42
C PRO A 97 16.94 12.43 -17.05
N ILE A 98 16.34 11.42 -16.42
CA ILE A 98 15.73 11.46 -15.10
C ILE A 98 16.39 10.38 -14.27
N ASN A 99 16.82 10.77 -13.07
CA ASN A 99 17.50 9.89 -12.14
C ASN A 99 16.47 8.96 -11.47
N VAL A 100 16.78 7.66 -11.42
CA VAL A 100 15.97 6.63 -10.75
C VAL A 100 15.68 6.93 -9.27
N TRP A 101 16.59 7.65 -8.59
CA TRP A 101 16.39 8.04 -7.18
C TRP A 101 15.18 8.93 -6.95
N LEU A 102 14.66 9.60 -7.98
CA LEU A 102 13.43 10.38 -7.89
C LEU A 102 12.18 9.50 -7.64
N GLN A 103 12.30 8.20 -7.88
CA GLN A 103 11.28 7.19 -7.57
C GLN A 103 11.36 6.69 -6.11
N ALA A 104 12.48 6.89 -5.41
CA ALA A 104 12.64 6.43 -4.03
C ALA A 104 11.53 6.97 -3.08
N PRO A 105 11.10 8.24 -3.17
CA PRO A 105 9.96 8.72 -2.38
C PRO A 105 8.66 7.95 -2.63
N SER A 106 8.38 7.48 -3.85
CA SER A 106 7.20 6.64 -4.13
C SER A 106 7.22 5.37 -3.30
N TYR A 107 8.36 4.67 -3.30
CA TYR A 107 8.53 3.43 -2.53
C TYR A 107 8.41 3.66 -1.03
N VAL A 108 8.89 4.80 -0.53
CA VAL A 108 8.74 5.16 0.88
C VAL A 108 7.26 5.36 1.25
N ILE A 109 6.51 6.11 0.44
CA ILE A 109 5.09 6.36 0.72
C ILE A 109 4.25 5.08 0.55
N ILE A 110 4.58 4.22 -0.43
CA ILE A 110 3.95 2.90 -0.59
C ILE A 110 4.23 2.03 0.65
N GLY A 111 5.47 1.97 1.13
CA GLY A 111 5.80 1.22 2.35
C GLY A 111 5.05 1.74 3.58
N LEU A 112 4.90 3.06 3.72
CA LEU A 112 4.08 3.66 4.78
C LEU A 112 2.60 3.26 4.67
N SER A 113 2.05 3.27 3.45
CA SER A 113 0.69 2.78 3.18
C SER A 113 0.54 1.31 3.55
N GLU A 114 1.51 0.46 3.22
CA GLU A 114 1.49 -0.98 3.51
C GLU A 114 1.47 -1.25 5.02
N ILE A 115 2.22 -0.48 5.81
CA ILE A 115 2.19 -0.57 7.28
C ILE A 115 0.80 -0.23 7.82
N PHE A 116 0.19 0.86 7.33
CA PHE A 116 -1.09 1.32 7.85
C PHE A 116 -2.30 0.53 7.35
N ALA A 117 -2.28 0.03 6.12
CA ALA A 117 -3.39 -0.73 5.55
C ALA A 117 -3.21 -2.24 5.77
N SER A 118 -2.13 -2.83 5.24
CA SER A 118 -1.97 -4.29 5.21
C SER A 118 -1.60 -4.87 6.58
N ILE A 119 -0.58 -4.32 7.25
CA ILE A 119 -0.13 -4.84 8.56
C ILE A 119 -1.21 -4.62 9.61
N THR A 120 -1.71 -3.38 9.73
CA THR A 120 -2.77 -3.05 10.70
C THR A 120 -4.07 -3.81 10.39
N GLY A 121 -4.42 -3.99 9.12
CA GLY A 121 -5.60 -4.76 8.72
C GLY A 121 -5.52 -6.22 9.13
N LEU A 122 -4.37 -6.86 8.95
CA LEU A 122 -4.14 -8.25 9.36
C LEU A 122 -4.15 -8.40 10.89
N GLU A 123 -3.49 -7.48 11.60
CA GLU A 123 -3.48 -7.43 13.07
C GLU A 123 -4.89 -7.26 13.63
N TYR A 124 -5.67 -6.34 13.04
CA TYR A 124 -7.08 -6.13 13.41
C TYR A 124 -7.93 -7.38 13.14
N ALA A 125 -7.74 -8.05 12.00
CA ALA A 125 -8.45 -9.28 11.69
C ALA A 125 -8.12 -10.41 12.68
N PHE A 126 -6.85 -10.56 13.08
CA PHE A 126 -6.45 -11.58 14.05
C PHE A 126 -6.91 -11.29 15.48
N THR A 127 -7.00 -10.03 15.88
CA THR A 127 -7.50 -9.66 17.22
C THR A 127 -9.01 -9.88 17.35
N LYS A 128 -9.77 -9.78 16.24
CA LYS A 128 -11.21 -10.04 16.23
C LYS A 128 -11.57 -11.51 15.93
N ALA A 129 -10.67 -12.30 15.34
CA ALA A 129 -10.91 -13.71 15.03
C ALA A 129 -10.84 -14.61 16.28
N PRO A 130 -11.66 -15.67 16.38
CA PRO A 130 -11.49 -16.70 17.39
C PRO A 130 -10.17 -17.46 17.19
N GLU A 131 -9.57 -17.94 18.28
CA GLU A 131 -8.22 -18.54 18.26
C GLU A 131 -8.10 -19.71 17.27
N ARG A 132 -9.16 -20.51 17.15
CA ARG A 132 -9.25 -21.67 16.25
C ARG A 132 -9.34 -21.29 14.76
N MET A 133 -9.62 -20.02 14.41
CA MET A 133 -9.84 -19.57 13.02
C MET A 133 -8.73 -18.66 12.47
N LYS A 134 -7.63 -18.43 13.20
CA LYS A 134 -6.52 -17.61 12.69
C LYS A 134 -5.97 -18.11 11.34
N SER A 135 -5.94 -19.43 11.15
CA SER A 135 -5.55 -20.04 9.86
C SER A 135 -6.48 -19.63 8.71
N VAL A 136 -7.80 -19.61 8.95
CA VAL A 136 -8.80 -19.21 7.95
C VAL A 136 -8.62 -17.75 7.53
N VAL A 137 -8.34 -16.86 8.49
CA VAL A 137 -8.06 -15.43 8.20
C VAL A 137 -6.84 -15.30 7.28
N THR A 138 -5.75 -16.04 7.57
CA THR A 138 -4.56 -16.05 6.71
C THR A 138 -4.88 -16.61 5.31
N SER A 139 -5.68 -17.67 5.22
CA SER A 139 -6.10 -18.23 3.92
C SER A 139 -6.88 -17.23 3.08
N ILE A 140 -7.81 -16.49 3.69
CA ILE A 140 -8.57 -15.44 3.02
C ILE A 140 -7.64 -14.30 2.57
N TYR A 141 -6.70 -13.89 3.41
CA TYR A 141 -5.70 -12.88 3.05
C TYR A 141 -4.88 -13.29 1.82
N LEU A 142 -4.35 -14.53 1.81
CA LEU A 142 -3.60 -15.06 0.68
C LEU A 142 -4.46 -15.21 -0.59
N PHE A 143 -5.72 -15.62 -0.43
CA PHE A 143 -6.66 -15.71 -1.53
C PHE A 143 -6.95 -14.35 -2.16
N MET A 144 -7.16 -13.30 -1.36
CA MET A 144 -7.31 -11.94 -1.85
C MET A 144 -6.05 -11.44 -2.57
N SER A 145 -4.86 -11.80 -2.07
CA SER A 145 -3.60 -11.50 -2.76
C SER A 145 -3.50 -12.22 -4.11
N ALA A 146 -3.97 -13.47 -4.20
CA ALA A 146 -3.97 -14.22 -5.46
C ALA A 146 -4.93 -13.59 -6.49
N LEU A 147 -6.11 -13.15 -6.06
CA LEU A 147 -7.06 -12.42 -6.91
C LEU A 147 -6.47 -11.10 -7.40
N ALA A 148 -5.79 -10.35 -6.54
CA ALA A 148 -5.11 -9.11 -6.93
C ALA A 148 -4.06 -9.37 -8.04
N SER A 149 -3.24 -10.42 -7.89
CA SER A 149 -2.26 -10.82 -8.90
C SER A 149 -2.91 -11.26 -10.21
N ALA A 150 -4.04 -11.96 -10.17
CA ALA A 150 -4.79 -12.36 -11.37
C ALA A 150 -5.34 -11.15 -12.13
N ILE A 151 -5.82 -10.12 -11.41
CA ILE A 151 -6.24 -8.85 -12.01
C ILE A 151 -5.05 -8.11 -12.63
N GLU A 152 -3.90 -8.06 -11.94
CA GLU A 152 -2.67 -7.44 -12.45
C GLU A 152 -2.19 -8.12 -13.75
N PHE A 153 -2.29 -9.46 -13.83
CA PHE A 153 -2.00 -10.21 -15.06
C PHE A 153 -2.98 -9.88 -16.20
N GLY A 154 -4.28 -9.76 -15.92
CA GLY A 154 -5.26 -9.35 -16.92
C GLY A 154 -5.04 -7.92 -17.45
N LEU A 155 -4.41 -7.06 -16.64
CA LEU A 155 -4.13 -5.66 -16.98
C LEU A 155 -2.74 -5.43 -17.59
N VAL A 156 -1.96 -6.48 -17.87
CA VAL A 156 -0.58 -6.34 -18.40
C VAL A 156 -0.52 -5.51 -19.68
N GLY A 157 -1.57 -5.54 -20.52
CA GLY A 157 -1.64 -4.71 -21.73
C GLY A 157 -1.75 -3.21 -21.45
N VAL A 158 -2.28 -2.82 -20.28
CA VAL A 158 -2.35 -1.42 -19.82
C VAL A 158 -1.03 -0.99 -19.16
N SER A 159 -0.26 -1.95 -18.66
CA SER A 159 1.11 -1.76 -18.15
C SER A 159 2.16 -1.54 -19.27
N ALA A 160 1.73 -1.29 -20.50
CA ALA A 160 2.58 -0.93 -21.63
C ALA A 160 2.43 0.55 -22.00
N ASP A 161 3.47 1.13 -22.58
CA ASP A 161 3.41 2.46 -23.18
C ASP A 161 2.41 2.49 -24.35
N PRO A 162 1.59 3.55 -24.51
CA PRO A 162 1.58 4.84 -23.79
C PRO A 162 0.63 4.90 -22.57
N TYR A 163 0.04 3.78 -22.15
CA TYR A 163 -1.03 3.73 -21.16
C TYR A 163 -0.54 3.66 -19.70
N LEU A 164 0.77 3.53 -19.48
CA LEU A 164 1.39 3.42 -18.15
C LEU A 164 0.98 4.55 -17.19
N MET A 165 0.91 5.79 -17.69
CA MET A 165 0.46 6.95 -16.89
C MET A 165 -1.00 6.80 -16.44
N TRP A 166 -1.88 6.34 -17.33
CA TRP A 166 -3.30 6.14 -17.01
C TRP A 166 -3.49 5.00 -16.02
N MET A 167 -2.63 3.98 -16.08
CA MET A 167 -2.63 2.92 -15.08
C MET A 167 -2.33 3.47 -13.68
N TYR A 168 -1.27 4.26 -13.51
CA TYR A 168 -0.95 4.87 -12.20
C TYR A 168 -2.03 5.84 -11.73
N ALA A 169 -2.54 6.69 -12.61
CA ALA A 169 -3.63 7.61 -12.29
C ALA A 169 -4.90 6.86 -11.88
N GLY A 170 -5.26 5.80 -12.62
CA GLY A 170 -6.41 4.95 -12.33
C GLY A 170 -6.30 4.28 -10.98
N VAL A 171 -5.14 3.67 -10.67
CA VAL A 171 -4.88 3.04 -9.37
C VAL A 171 -4.90 4.07 -8.23
N GLY A 172 -4.40 5.29 -8.47
CA GLY A 172 -4.47 6.37 -7.49
C GLY A 172 -5.89 6.82 -7.17
N ILE A 173 -6.74 6.95 -8.20
CA ILE A 173 -8.16 7.30 -8.06
C ILE A 173 -8.93 6.18 -7.38
N THR A 174 -8.74 4.92 -7.80
CA THR A 174 -9.44 3.79 -7.17
C THR A 174 -9.04 3.63 -5.72
N SER A 175 -7.76 3.82 -5.37
CA SER A 175 -7.29 3.79 -3.97
C SER A 175 -7.92 4.90 -3.13
N PHE A 176 -8.08 6.10 -3.70
CA PHE A 176 -8.74 7.23 -3.03
C PHE A 176 -10.22 6.94 -2.77
N LEU A 177 -10.94 6.49 -3.80
CA LEU A 177 -12.35 6.12 -3.68
C LEU A 177 -12.55 4.93 -2.75
N ALA A 178 -11.66 3.94 -2.78
CA ALA A 178 -11.67 2.81 -1.85
C ALA A 178 -11.46 3.28 -0.42
N GLY A 179 -10.54 4.21 -0.16
CA GLY A 179 -10.35 4.82 1.16
C GLY A 179 -11.62 5.55 1.66
N ILE A 180 -12.29 6.30 0.79
CA ILE A 180 -13.55 6.97 1.10
C ILE A 180 -14.66 5.95 1.41
N ALA A 181 -14.83 4.96 0.53
CA ALA A 181 -15.85 3.92 0.70
C ALA A 181 -15.61 3.09 1.96
N PHE A 182 -14.35 2.75 2.25
CA PHE A 182 -13.95 2.06 3.47
C PHE A 182 -14.32 2.88 4.70
N TRP A 183 -13.97 4.17 4.72
CA TRP A 183 -14.34 5.05 5.82
C TRP A 183 -15.86 5.12 6.04
N PHE A 184 -16.63 5.33 4.98
CA PHE A 184 -18.10 5.41 5.11
C PHE A 184 -18.75 4.11 5.57
N THR A 185 -18.20 2.96 5.18
CA THR A 185 -18.72 1.64 5.56
C THR A 185 -18.35 1.29 7.00
N PHE A 186 -17.12 1.60 7.42
CA PHE A 186 -16.57 1.17 8.71
C PHE A 186 -16.61 2.24 9.80
N ARG A 187 -17.05 3.47 9.52
CA ARG A 187 -17.20 4.52 10.54
C ARG A 187 -18.15 4.14 11.68
N SER A 188 -19.18 3.33 11.41
CA SER A 188 -20.08 2.85 12.48
C SER A 188 -19.35 1.85 13.37
N LEU A 189 -18.52 0.99 12.78
CA LEU A 189 -17.72 0.01 13.51
C LEU A 189 -16.60 0.68 14.31
N ASP A 190 -16.05 1.79 13.82
CA ASP A 190 -15.08 2.64 14.54
C ASP A 190 -15.70 3.29 15.79
N ALA A 191 -17.00 3.63 15.75
CA ALA A 191 -17.71 4.21 16.88
C ALA A 191 -18.01 3.18 17.98
N GLU A 192 -18.23 1.92 17.60
CA GLU A 192 -18.51 0.80 18.52
C GLU A 192 -17.23 0.03 18.92
N GLU A 193 -16.05 0.47 18.47
CA GLU A 193 -14.80 -0.29 18.64
C GLU A 193 -14.44 -0.48 20.12
N ASP A 194 -14.60 0.56 20.94
CA ASP A 194 -14.31 0.52 22.37
C ASP A 194 -15.22 -0.49 23.10
N ASP A 195 -16.51 -0.53 22.75
CA ASP A 195 -17.48 -1.47 23.33
C ASP A 195 -17.19 -2.92 22.92
N LEU A 196 -16.85 -3.15 21.65
CA LEU A 196 -16.48 -4.47 21.13
C LEU A 196 -15.17 -5.00 21.76
N ASN A 197 -14.26 -4.11 22.15
CA ASN A 197 -13.04 -4.50 22.86
C ASN A 197 -13.34 -4.90 24.31
N ILE A 198 -14.33 -4.28 24.96
CA ILE A 198 -14.77 -4.64 26.32
C ILE A 198 -15.46 -6.01 26.33
N ILE A 199 -16.32 -6.30 25.33
CA ILE A 199 -17.00 -7.61 25.20
C ILE A 199 -15.98 -8.76 25.02
N GLY A 200 -14.82 -8.50 24.42
CA GLY A 200 -13.73 -9.47 24.30
C GLY A 200 -12.99 -9.76 25.62
N ALA A 201 -13.03 -8.84 26.60
CA ALA A 201 -12.34 -8.97 27.89
C ALA A 201 -13.20 -9.66 28.97
N THR A 202 -14.52 -9.47 28.93
CA THR A 202 -15.47 -10.31 29.68
C THR A 202 -15.65 -11.63 28.96
N GLY A 203 -15.16 -12.73 29.54
CA GLY A 203 -15.15 -14.06 28.95
C GLY A 203 -16.38 -14.36 28.07
N ARG A 204 -16.10 -14.72 26.81
CA ARG A 204 -17.08 -15.04 25.75
C ARG A 204 -18.27 -15.83 26.32
N SER A 205 -19.41 -15.19 26.54
CA SER A 205 -20.60 -15.85 27.10
C SER A 205 -21.25 -16.86 26.13
N GLY A 206 -20.75 -16.99 24.90
CA GLY A 206 -21.28 -17.87 23.86
C GLY A 206 -20.46 -19.11 23.52
N PHE A 207 -19.30 -19.35 24.15
CA PHE A 207 -18.44 -20.52 23.89
C PHE A 207 -17.89 -21.13 25.19
N LYS A 208 -18.78 -21.38 26.17
CA LYS A 208 -18.40 -22.00 27.45
C LYS A 208 -17.93 -23.45 27.32
N ASP A 209 -18.12 -24.09 26.16
CA ASP A 209 -17.92 -25.53 25.98
C ASP A 209 -16.70 -25.90 25.10
N GLU A 210 -15.82 -24.95 24.78
CA GLU A 210 -14.64 -25.20 23.93
C GLU A 210 -13.29 -24.95 24.63
N GLN A 211 -13.16 -25.43 25.87
CA GLN A 211 -11.85 -25.63 26.52
C GLN A 211 -11.32 -27.03 26.27
#